data_AF-A0A833L4M2-F1
#
_entry.id   AF-A0A833L4M2-F1
#
_cell.length_a   1.000
_cell.length_b   1.000
_cell.length_c   1.000
_cell.angle_alpha   90.00
_cell.angle_beta   90.00
_cell.angle_gamma   90.00
#
_symmetry.space_group_name_H-M   'P 1'
#
loop_
_entity.id
_entity.type
_entity.pdbx_description
1 polymer ?
#
loop_
_entity_poly.entity_id
_entity_poly.type
_entity_poly.pdbx_seq_one_letter_code
_entity_poly.pdbx_strand_id
1 'polypeptide(L)'
;MIKEQVAGLPTSELCRKHGLSPATFYKLKAKYDGMELSDAKRLRQLEDENNKLKRLLADAMLDNAVLKDLLGKPRHQVANAPSQT
;
A
#
# COMPACT_ATOMS: atom_id res chain seq x y z
N MET A 1 20.58 -16.62 -10.66
CA MET A 1 20.09 -17.69 -11.55
C MET A 1 19.18 -17.20 -12.68
N ILE A 2 17.91 -16.80 -12.45
CA ILE A 2 16.98 -16.36 -13.53
C ILE A 2 17.54 -15.14 -14.28
N LYS A 3 17.98 -14.11 -13.54
CA LYS A 3 18.57 -12.88 -14.11
C LYS A 3 19.83 -13.15 -14.95
N GLU A 4 20.66 -14.10 -14.51
CA GLU A 4 21.85 -14.54 -15.25
C GLU A 4 21.48 -15.26 -16.57
N GLN A 5 20.41 -16.07 -16.57
CA GLN A 5 19.93 -16.69 -17.81
C GLN A 5 19.35 -15.66 -18.78
N VAL A 6 18.62 -14.66 -18.28
CA VAL A 6 18.12 -13.53 -19.08
C VAL A 6 19.28 -12.69 -19.64
N ALA A 7 20.38 -12.59 -18.89
CA ALA A 7 21.63 -11.98 -19.37
C ALA A 7 22.40 -12.83 -20.39
N GLY A 8 21.86 -14.00 -20.79
CA GLY A 8 22.40 -14.82 -21.86
C GLY A 8 23.29 -15.99 -21.41
N LEU A 9 23.45 -16.25 -20.11
CA LEU A 9 24.24 -17.40 -19.67
C LEU A 9 23.55 -18.72 -20.06
N PRO A 10 24.29 -19.70 -20.64
CA PRO A 10 23.74 -21.01 -20.94
C PRO A 10 23.25 -21.73 -19.67
N THR A 11 22.13 -22.45 -19.78
CA THR A 11 21.55 -23.23 -18.67
C THR A 11 22.54 -24.24 -18.09
N SER A 12 23.40 -24.84 -18.92
CA SER A 12 24.42 -25.79 -18.49
C SER A 12 25.47 -25.16 -17.58
N GLU A 13 25.90 -23.95 -17.89
CA GLU A 13 26.86 -23.19 -17.08
C GLU A 13 26.22 -22.73 -15.77
N LEU A 14 24.97 -22.26 -15.82
CA LEU A 14 24.17 -21.94 -14.65
C LEU A 14 23.99 -23.14 -13.72
N CYS A 15 23.66 -24.31 -14.27
CA CYS A 15 23.52 -25.54 -13.51
C CYS A 15 24.84 -25.92 -12.81
N ARG A 16 25.96 -25.84 -13.52
CA ARG A 16 27.29 -26.12 -12.95
C ARG A 16 27.67 -25.11 -11.85
N LYS A 17 27.46 -23.82 -12.10
CA LYS A 17 27.81 -22.72 -11.19
C LYS A 17 27.03 -22.77 -9.89
N HIS A 18 25.75 -23.10 -9.97
CA HIS A 18 24.83 -23.11 -8.82
C HIS A 18 24.63 -24.51 -8.22
N GLY A 19 25.32 -25.55 -8.73
CA GLY A 19 25.19 -26.92 -8.23
C GLY A 19 23.80 -27.53 -8.44
N LEU A 20 23.11 -27.13 -9.51
CA LEU A 20 21.73 -27.52 -9.79
C LEU A 20 21.68 -28.52 -10.95
N SER A 21 20.72 -29.44 -10.87
CA SER A 21 20.34 -30.20 -12.06
C SER A 21 19.53 -29.31 -13.03
N PRO A 22 19.58 -29.56 -14.35
CA PRO A 22 18.72 -28.87 -15.31
C PRO A 22 17.22 -29.00 -14.97
N ALA A 23 16.79 -30.16 -14.46
CA ALA A 23 15.41 -30.37 -14.04
C ALA A 23 15.01 -29.43 -12.88
N THR A 24 15.87 -29.28 -11.87
CA THR A 24 15.65 -28.36 -10.75
C THR A 24 15.62 -26.91 -11.24
N PHE A 25 16.51 -26.54 -12.16
CA PHE A 25 16.55 -25.22 -12.76
C PHE A 25 15.21 -24.86 -13.41
N TYR A 26 14.67 -25.72 -14.28
CA TYR A 26 13.41 -25.44 -14.96
C TYR A 26 12.21 -25.43 -14.01
N LYS A 27 12.22 -26.23 -12.95
CA LYS A 27 11.19 -26.18 -11.90
C LYS A 27 11.19 -24.84 -11.17
N LEU A 28 12.37 -24.33 -10.82
CA LEU A 28 12.53 -23.02 -10.19
C LEU A 28 12.18 -21.89 -11.17
N LYS A 29 12.58 -22.01 -12.44
CA LYS A 29 12.18 -21.07 -13.49
C LYS A 29 10.67 -21.02 -13.61
N ALA A 30 9.97 -22.14 -13.82
CA ALA A 30 8.51 -22.13 -13.92
C ALA A 30 7.81 -21.50 -12.69
N LYS A 31 8.39 -21.62 -11.49
CA LYS A 31 7.82 -21.05 -10.26
C LYS A 31 8.07 -19.55 -10.10
N TYR A 32 9.25 -19.07 -10.48
CA TYR A 32 9.72 -17.72 -10.14
C TYR A 32 9.89 -16.82 -11.37
N ASP A 33 9.79 -17.36 -12.58
CA ASP A 33 9.81 -16.59 -13.82
C ASP A 33 8.54 -15.72 -13.88
N GLY A 34 8.73 -14.41 -14.00
CA GLY A 34 7.65 -13.42 -13.96
C GLY A 34 7.22 -12.95 -12.55
N MET A 35 7.72 -13.53 -11.46
CA MET A 35 7.32 -13.14 -10.09
C MET A 35 7.67 -11.67 -9.77
N GLU A 36 8.86 -11.21 -10.17
CA GLU A 36 9.28 -9.81 -9.96
C GLU A 36 8.36 -8.80 -10.65
N LEU A 37 7.85 -9.13 -11.85
CA LEU A 37 6.92 -8.26 -12.58
C LEU A 37 5.53 -8.26 -11.91
N SER A 38 5.07 -9.41 -11.42
CA SER A 38 3.79 -9.49 -10.69
C SER A 38 3.86 -8.77 -9.35
N ASP A 39 4.98 -8.86 -8.65
CA ASP A 39 5.17 -8.22 -7.35
C ASP A 39 5.27 -6.70 -7.49
N ALA A 40 5.98 -6.20 -8.51
CA ALA A 40 6.02 -4.76 -8.82
C ALA A 40 4.63 -4.22 -9.18
N LYS A 41 3.83 -4.97 -9.94
CA LYS A 41 2.44 -4.61 -10.27
C LYS A 41 1.55 -4.58 -9.02
N ARG A 42 1.68 -5.58 -8.15
CA ARG A 42 0.93 -5.66 -6.89
C ARG A 42 1.32 -4.53 -5.94
N LEU A 43 2.60 -4.20 -5.86
CA LEU A 43 3.09 -3.08 -5.04
C LEU A 43 2.45 -1.76 -5.47
N ARG A 44 2.45 -1.47 -6.78
CA ARG A 44 1.80 -0.25 -7.31
C ARG A 44 0.30 -0.20 -6.99
N GLN A 45 -0.40 -1.32 -7.12
CA GLN A 45 -1.83 -1.39 -6.77
C GLN A 45 -2.07 -1.09 -5.28
N LEU A 46 -1.23 -1.63 -4.40
CA LEU A 46 -1.33 -1.37 -2.96
C LEU A 46 -0.99 0.10 -2.63
N GLU A 47 -0.01 0.70 -3.30
CA GLU A 47 0.32 2.12 -3.15
C GLU A 47 -0.86 3.02 -3.59
N ASP A 48 -1.46 2.72 -4.74
CA ASP A 48 -2.62 3.46 -5.25
C ASP A 48 -3.82 3.36 -4.30
N GLU A 49 -4.10 2.15 -3.79
CA GLU A 49 -5.18 1.93 -2.83
C GLU A 49 -4.91 2.63 -1.48
N ASN A 50 -3.67 2.58 -0.99
CA ASN A 50 -3.27 3.27 0.24
C ASN A 50 -3.45 4.80 0.10
N ASN A 51 -3.06 5.36 -1.04
CA ASN A 51 -3.24 6.78 -1.32
C ASN A 51 -4.72 7.18 -1.37
N LYS A 52 -5.55 6.35 -2.03
CA LYS A 52 -7.00 6.55 -2.05
C LYS A 52 -7.60 6.51 -0.64
N LEU A 53 -7.21 5.52 0.17
CA LEU A 53 -7.71 5.38 1.54
C LEU A 53 -7.30 6.55 2.44
N LYS A 54 -6.05 7.02 2.34
CA LYS A 54 -5.57 8.20 3.07
C LYS A 54 -6.38 9.45 2.73
N ARG A 55 -6.69 9.66 1.45
CA ARG A 55 -7.53 10.79 1.03
C ARG A 55 -8.94 10.70 1.62
N LEU A 56 -9.59 9.54 1.48
CA LEU A 56 -10.94 9.33 2.04
C LEU A 56 -10.97 9.49 3.56
N LEU A 57 -9.92 9.03 4.25
CA LEU A 57 -9.79 9.21 5.69
C LEU A 57 -9.65 10.70 6.06
N ALA A 58 -8.82 11.45 5.33
CA ALA A 58 -8.67 12.89 5.55
C ALA A 58 -9.98 13.65 5.34
N ASP A 59 -10.71 13.34 4.26
CA ASP A 59 -12.02 13.93 3.96
C ASP A 59 -13.02 13.63 5.10
N ALA A 60 -13.10 12.37 5.54
CA ALA A 60 -13.99 11.97 6.64
C ALA A 60 -13.62 12.60 7.99
N MET A 61 -12.31 12.78 8.26
CA MET A 61 -11.83 13.45 9.46
C MET A 61 -12.20 14.94 9.46
N LEU A 62 -12.13 15.59 8.29
CA LEU A 62 -12.53 16.99 8.13
C LEU A 62 -14.03 17.15 8.38
N ASP A 63 -14.87 16.30 7.76
CA ASP A 63 -16.31 16.31 7.98
C ASP A 63 -16.67 16.07 9.45
N ASN A 64 -15.98 15.14 10.11
CA ASN A 64 -16.18 14.86 11.52
C ASN A 64 -15.85 16.06 12.42
N ALA A 65 -14.78 16.79 12.10
CA ALA A 65 -14.39 18.00 12.82
C ALA A 65 -15.46 19.10 12.66
N VAL A 66 -15.92 19.35 11.42
CA VAL A 66 -16.97 20.34 11.15
C VAL A 66 -18.27 19.99 11.91
N LEU A 67 -18.69 18.73 11.88
CA LEU A 67 -19.90 18.29 12.59
C LEU A 67 -19.79 18.50 14.10
N LYS A 68 -18.63 18.18 14.69
CA LYS A 68 -18.38 18.41 16.13
C LYS A 68 -18.39 19.90 16.48
N ASP A 69 -17.80 20.76 15.65
CA ASP A 69 -17.81 22.21 15.85
C ASP A 69 -19.23 22.79 15.80
N LEU A 70 -20.07 22.30 14.87
CA LEU A 70 -21.48 22.72 14.77
C LEU A 70 -22.33 22.25 15.97
N LEU A 71 -22.09 21.04 16.46
CA LEU A 71 -22.82 20.47 17.61
C LEU A 71 -22.34 21.03 18.96
N GLY A 72 -21.12 21.57 19.03
CA GLY A 72 -20.50 22.05 20.26
C GLY A 72 -20.98 23.41 20.79
N LYS A 73 -22.02 24.03 20.21
CA LYS A 73 -22.39 25.41 20.58
C LYS A 73 -23.89 25.63 20.84
N PRO A 74 -24.39 25.40 22.06
CA PRO A 74 -25.60 26.07 22.53
C PRO A 74 -25.23 27.52 22.92
N ARG A 75 -25.43 28.49 22.02
CA ARG A 75 -25.45 29.91 22.38
C ARG A 75 -26.88 30.33 22.72
N HIS A 76 -27.30 30.00 23.94
CA HIS A 76 -28.33 30.76 24.64
C HIS A 76 -27.93 30.90 26.11
N GLN A 77 -26.86 31.66 26.36
CA GLN A 77 -26.67 32.31 27.65
C GLN A 77 -27.23 33.73 27.52
N VAL A 78 -28.53 33.87 27.75
CA VAL A 78 -29.08 35.15 28.24
C VAL A 78 -29.30 34.98 29.74
N ALA A 79 -28.20 34.97 30.47
CA ALA A 79 -28.23 35.28 31.89
C ALA A 79 -28.30 36.80 31.99
N ASN A 80 -29.52 37.37 31.97
CA ASN A 80 -29.70 38.76 32.38
C ASN A 80 -29.79 38.78 33.91
N ALA A 81 -28.87 39.50 34.54
CA ALA A 81 -28.71 39.61 35.99
C ALA A 81 -29.92 40.30 36.66
N PRO A 82 -30.21 40.05 37.95
CA PRO A 82 -31.26 40.75 38.66
C PRO A 82 -30.79 42.18 38.97
N SER A 83 -31.44 43.18 38.36
CA SER A 83 -31.30 44.57 38.75
C SER A 83 -31.90 44.77 40.14
N GLN A 84 -31.04 45.06 41.13
CA GLN A 84 -31.46 45.62 42.41
C GLN A 84 -31.83 47.10 42.19
N THR A 85 -33.09 47.48 42.43
CA THR A 85 -33.51 48.59 43.31
C THR A 85 -35.02 48.62 43.43
#